data_AF-A0A7Y4R4B1-F1
#
_entry.id   AF-A0A7Y4R4B1-F1
#
_cell.length_a   1.000
_cell.length_b   1.000
_cell.length_c   1.000
_cell.angle_alpha   90.00
_cell.angle_beta   90.00
_cell.angle_gamma   90.00
#
_symmetry.space_group_name_H-M   'P 1'
#
loop_
_entity.id
_entity.type
_entity.pdbx_description
1 polymer ?
#
loop_
_entity_poly.entity_id
_entity_poly.type
_entity_poly.pdbx_seq_one_letter_code
_entity_poly.pdbx_strand_id
1 'polypeptide(L)' 'MSKELFDQVSIRCSRMTTRAYSTSFSLGIQCLDKDMRDPIYSIYGFVRFAEEIVDTFHNYDKAT' A
#
# COMPACT_ATOMS: atom_id res chain seq x y z
N MET A 1 13.02 -14.91 -11.57
CA MET A 1 11.94 -14.43 -12.47
C MET A 1 10.62 -14.16 -11.76
N SER A 2 9.98 -15.10 -11.05
CA SER A 2 8.68 -14.84 -10.37
C SER A 2 8.79 -13.83 -9.21
N LYS A 3 9.83 -13.96 -8.37
CA LYS A 3 10.01 -13.12 -7.19
C LYS A 3 10.36 -11.66 -7.54
N GLU A 4 11.30 -11.43 -8.46
CA GLU A 4 11.70 -10.05 -8.80
C GLU A 4 10.57 -9.25 -9.43
N LEU A 5 9.78 -9.89 -10.31
CA LEU A 5 8.60 -9.26 -10.88
C LEU A 5 7.58 -8.93 -9.79
N PHE A 6 7.33 -9.88 -8.88
CA PHE A 6 6.44 -9.65 -7.74
C PHE A 6 6.92 -8.51 -6.85
N ASP A 7 8.21 -8.46 -6.49
CA ASP A 7 8.79 -7.42 -5.64
C ASP A 7 8.66 -6.04 -6.32
N GLN A 8 8.98 -5.95 -7.62
CA GLN A 8 8.88 -4.70 -8.39
C GLN A 8 7.44 -4.19 -8.53
N VAL A 9 6.50 -5.09 -8.82
CA VAL A 9 5.08 -4.71 -8.95
C VAL A 9 4.54 -4.30 -7.58
N SER A 10 4.79 -5.10 -6.55
CA SER A 10 4.33 -4.84 -5.18
C SER A 10 4.82 -3.49 -4.65
N ILE A 11 6.10 -3.17 -4.82
CA ILE A 11 6.65 -1.90 -4.34
C ILE A 11 6.08 -0.70 -5.12
N ARG A 12 5.90 -0.84 -6.43
CA ARG A 12 5.34 0.22 -7.28
C ARG A 12 3.89 0.51 -6.93
N CYS A 13 3.07 -0.52 -6.78
CA CYS A 13 1.68 -0.40 -6.37
C CYS A 13 1.58 0.27 -4.99
N SER A 14 2.38 -0.19 -4.03
CA SER A 14 2.37 0.33 -2.67
C SER A 14 2.74 1.82 -2.60
N ARG A 15 3.79 2.24 -3.33
CA ARG A 15 4.17 3.64 -3.46
C ARG A 15 3.07 4.49 -4.10
N MET A 16 2.45 3.98 -5.15
CA MET A 16 1.38 4.69 -5.86
C MET A 16 0.16 4.90 -4.98
N THR A 17 -0.31 3.83 -4.32
CA THR A 17 -1.44 3.88 -3.38
C THR A 17 -1.15 4.85 -2.23
N THR A 18 0.02 4.75 -1.60
CA THR A 18 0.37 5.65 -0.47
C THR A 18 0.31 7.13 -0.86
N ARG A 19 0.83 7.48 -2.05
CA ARG A 19 0.81 8.86 -2.57
C ARG A 19 -0.59 9.33 -2.94
N ALA A 20 -1.43 8.46 -3.46
CA ALA A 20 -2.81 8.77 -3.83
C ALA A 20 -3.68 9.03 -2.59
N TYR A 21 -3.48 8.26 -1.52
CA TYR A 21 -4.29 8.36 -0.29
C TYR A 21 -3.74 9.37 0.72
N SER A 22 -2.43 9.62 0.75
CA SER A 22 -1.85 10.58 1.71
C SER A 22 -0.56 11.22 1.22
N THR A 23 -0.66 12.50 0.83
CA THR A 23 0.49 13.34 0.47
C THR A 23 1.38 13.65 1.68
N SER A 24 0.79 13.91 2.84
CA SER A 24 1.51 14.19 4.09
C SER A 24 2.30 12.99 4.59
N PHE A 25 1.70 11.80 4.60
CA PHE A 25 2.40 10.59 5.02
C PHE A 25 3.50 10.21 4.03
N SER A 26 3.24 10.36 2.73
CA SER A 26 4.28 10.16 1.69
C SER A 26 5.48 11.09 1.88
N LEU A 27 5.25 12.34 2.26
CA LEU A 27 6.31 13.29 2.60
C LEU A 27 7.04 12.86 3.88
N GLY A 28 6.32 12.40 4.90
CA GLY A 28 6.91 11.85 6.12
C GLY A 28 7.86 10.67 5.85
N ILE A 29 7.47 9.74 4.96
CA ILE A 29 8.33 8.63 4.54
C ILE A 29 9.59 9.15 3.84
N GLN A 30 9.50 10.23 3.04
CA GLN A 30 10.66 10.81 2.35
C GLN A 30 11.69 11.43 3.30
N CYS A 31 11.32 11.76 4.54
CA CYS A 31 12.24 12.22 5.57
C CYS A 31 13.06 11.10 6.22
N LEU A 32 12.73 9.83 5.96
CA LEU A 32 13.46 8.67 6.47
C LEU A 32 14.62 8.27 5.54
N ASP A 33 15.54 7.46 6.07
CA ASP A 33 16.61 6.85 5.29
C ASP A 33 16.08 6.06 4.11
N LYS A 34 16.81 6.12 2.99
CA LYS A 34 16.35 5.58 1.69
C LYS A 34 15.96 4.10 1.78
N ASP A 35 16.71 3.32 2.55
CA ASP A 35 16.52 1.88 2.70
C ASP A 35 15.25 1.54 3.50
N MET A 36 14.74 2.46 4.31
CA MET A 36 13.51 2.27 5.10
C MET A 36 12.24 2.61 4.31
N ARG A 37 12.34 3.45 3.28
CA ARG A 37 11.17 3.99 2.58
C ARG A 37 10.33 2.89 1.96
N ASP A 38 10.99 1.96 1.29
CA ASP A 38 10.34 0.91 0.51
C ASP A 38 9.62 -0.11 1.39
N PRO A 39 10.24 -0.63 2.46
CA PRO A 39 9.54 -1.40 3.48
C PRO A 39 8.30 -0.69 4.04
N ILE A 40 8.38 0.61 4.34
CA ILE A 40 7.24 1.37 4.91
C ILE A 40 6.13 1.55 3.88
N TYR A 41 6.48 1.91 2.63
CA TYR A 41 5.51 1.96 1.55
C TYR A 41 4.80 0.62 1.39
N SER A 42 5.55 -0.50 1.38
CA SER A 42 4.99 -1.85 1.27
C SER A 42 4.00 -2.20 2.38
N ILE A 43 4.31 -1.85 3.64
CA ILE A 43 3.40 -2.10 4.77
C ILE A 43 2.12 -1.27 4.62
N TYR A 44 2.25 0.04 4.33
CA TYR A 44 1.08 0.89 4.13
C TYR A 44 0.21 0.40 2.97
N GLY A 45 0.83 0.08 1.83
CA GLY A 45 0.14 -0.43 0.65
C GLY A 45 -0.64 -1.70 0.95
N PHE A 46 -0.01 -2.67 1.64
CA PHE A 46 -0.66 -3.92 2.02
C PHE A 46 -1.91 -3.70 2.88
N VAL A 47 -1.80 -2.90 3.95
CA VAL A 47 -2.93 -2.61 4.84
C VAL A 47 -4.02 -1.83 4.13
N ARG A 48 -3.65 -0.80 3.34
CA ARG A 48 -4.60 0.02 2.58
C ARG A 48 -5.40 -0.81 1.59
N PHE A 49 -4.77 -1.73 0.86
CA PHE A 49 -5.50 -2.61 -0.04
C PHE A 49 -6.46 -3.53 0.70
N ALA A 50 -6.07 -4.08 1.86
CA ALA A 50 -6.96 -4.93 2.66
C ALA A 50 -8.18 -4.13 3.17
N GLU A 51 -7.95 -2.91 3.65
CA GLU A 51 -9.00 -1.98 4.08
C GLU A 51 -9.98 -1.67 2.93
N GLU A 52 -9.47 -1.25 1.77
CA GLU A 52 -10.32 -0.93 0.61
C GLU A 52 -11.12 -2.13 0.08
N ILE A 53 -10.53 -3.32 0.09
CA ILE A 53 -11.25 -4.55 -0.26
C ILE A 53 -12.40 -4.76 0.71
N VAL A 54 -12.15 -4.71 2.02
CA VAL A 54 -13.20 -4.90 3.05
C VAL A 54 -14.28 -3.82 2.95
N ASP A 55 -13.89 -2.57 2.77
CA ASP A 55 -14.80 -1.42 2.66
C ASP A 55 -15.67 -1.49 1.41
N THR A 56 -15.10 -1.97 0.29
CA THR A 56 -15.86 -2.22 -0.96
C THR A 56 -17.01 -3.20 -0.72
N PHE A 57 -16.81 -4.21 0.12
CA PHE A 57 -17.84 -5.21 0.43
C PHE A 57 -18.69 -4.87 1.66
N HIS A 58 -18.44 -3.74 2.34
CA HIS A 58 -19.12 -3.40 3.58
C HIS A 58 -20.64 -3.21 3.41
N ASN A 59 -21.05 -2.71 2.23
CA ASN A 59 -22.44 -2.46 1.86
C ASN A 59 -23.13 -3.66 1.16
N TYR A 60 -22.43 -4.78 0.97
CA TYR A 60 -23.05 -5.99 0.44
C TYR A 60 -23.77 -6.74 1.55
N ASP A 61 -24.89 -7.38 1.18
CA ASP A 61 -25.70 -8.12 2.13
C ASP A 61 -24.89 -9.28 2.73
N LYS A 62 -24.66 -9.21 4.04
CA LYS A 62 -23.94 -10.24 4.78
C LYS A 62 -24.96 -11.31 5.11
N ALA A 63 -25.21 -12.22 4.17
CA ALA A 63 -26.10 -13.34 4.39
C ALA A 63 -25.73 -14.03 5.72
N THR A 64 -26.64 -13.92 6.70
CA THR A 64 -26.56 -14.55 8.02
C THR A 64 -26.66 -16.06 7.95
#